data_AF-A0AAN8VDW1-F1
#
_entry.id   AF-A0AAN8VDW1-F1
#
_cell.length_a   1.000
_cell.length_b   1.000
_cell.length_c   1.000
_cell.angle_alpha   90.00
_cell.angle_beta   90.00
_cell.angle_gamma   90.00
#
_symmetry.space_group_name_H-M   'P 1'
#
loop_
_entity.id
_entity.type
_entity.pdbx_description
1 polymer ?
#
loop_
_entity_poly.entity_id
_entity_poly.type
_entity_poly.pdbx_seq_one_letter_code
_entity_poly.pdbx_strand_id
1 'polypeptide(L)'
;MAKAANKTTIVLNLILVLSLLLLISMAESRGIGALGKKGEPDCNTVVGLKSGDTCDGIAKEFNLTQEFFNAINPNVDCDALFVGQWICVDGTVN
;
A
#
# COMPACT_ATOMS: atom_id res chain seq x y z
N MET A 1 8.14 -24.61 53.66
CA MET A 1 7.64 -23.35 53.06
C MET A 1 8.22 -23.23 51.64
N ALA A 2 7.51 -23.68 50.60
CA ALA A 2 7.99 -23.64 49.19
C ALA A 2 6.88 -23.42 48.14
N LYS A 3 5.64 -23.13 48.57
CA LYS A 3 4.46 -23.12 47.68
C LYS A 3 4.17 -21.75 47.05
N ALA A 4 4.77 -20.68 47.56
CA ALA A 4 4.59 -19.31 47.08
C ALA A 4 5.49 -18.98 45.88
N ALA A 5 6.74 -19.45 45.87
CA ALA A 5 7.70 -19.19 44.78
C ALA A 5 7.23 -19.78 43.44
N ASN A 6 6.66 -20.99 43.44
CA ASN A 6 6.12 -21.61 42.22
C ASN A 6 4.91 -20.83 41.67
N LYS A 7 4.01 -20.34 42.53
CA LYS A 7 2.86 -19.53 42.08
C LYS A 7 3.29 -18.20 41.48
N THR A 8 4.22 -17.50 42.12
CA THR A 8 4.74 -16.23 41.58
C THR A 8 5.51 -16.44 40.28
N THR A 9 6.32 -17.49 40.17
CA THR A 9 7.02 -17.85 38.93
C THR A 9 6.06 -18.29 37.83
N ILE A 10 4.99 -19.04 38.14
CA ILE A 10 3.94 -19.39 37.17
C ILE A 10 3.25 -18.12 36.68
N VAL A 11 2.87 -17.21 37.57
CA VAL A 11 2.23 -15.94 37.20
C VAL A 11 3.17 -15.08 36.34
N LEU A 12 4.45 -14.99 36.71
CA LEU A 12 5.46 -14.26 35.95
C LEU A 12 5.66 -14.86 34.55
N ASN A 13 5.75 -16.20 34.46
CA ASN A 13 5.85 -16.91 33.19
C ASN A 13 4.58 -16.74 32.34
N LEU A 14 3.40 -16.71 32.97
CA LEU A 14 2.13 -16.47 32.26
C LEU A 14 2.09 -15.05 31.67
N ILE A 15 2.56 -14.05 32.42
CA ILE A 15 2.68 -12.66 31.96
C ILE A 15 3.67 -12.56 30.80
N LEU A 16 4.82 -13.23 30.89
CA LEU A 16 5.83 -13.25 29.84
C LEU A 16 5.30 -13.91 28.56
N VAL A 17 4.57 -15.03 28.68
CA VAL A 17 3.93 -15.71 27.55
C VAL A 17 2.83 -14.85 26.93
N LEU A 18 1.98 -14.21 27.73
CA LEU A 18 0.92 -13.34 27.24
C LEU A 18 1.49 -12.11 26.51
N SER A 19 2.57 -11.53 27.05
CA SER A 19 3.28 -10.41 26.42
C SER A 19 3.90 -10.82 25.08
N LEU A 20 4.49 -12.01 25.00
CA LEU A 20 5.05 -12.55 23.76
C LEU A 20 3.97 -12.80 22.70
N LEU A 21 2.81 -13.34 23.09
CA LEU A 21 1.68 -13.55 22.18
C LEU A 21 1.13 -12.25 21.60
N LEU A 22 1.02 -11.19 22.42
CA LEU A 22 0.58 -9.87 21.96
C LEU A 22 1.56 -9.26 20.96
N LEU A 23 2.87 -9.42 21.17
CA LEU A 23 3.90 -8.96 20.23
C LEU A 23 3.84 -9.71 18.89
N ILE A 24 3.55 -11.03 18.91
CA ILE A 24 3.40 -11.84 17.70
C ILE A 24 2.16 -11.40 16.91
N SER A 25 1.03 -11.12 17.57
CA SER A 25 -0.17 -10.62 16.90
C SER A 25 0.04 -9.26 16.21
N MET A 26 0.90 -8.40 16.76
CA MET A 26 1.26 -7.12 16.13
C MET A 26 2.17 -7.30 14.91
N ALA A 27 3.06 -8.31 14.92
CA ALA A 27 3.92 -8.65 13.78
C ALA A 27 3.12 -9.19 12.57
N GLU A 28 1.92 -9.73 12.81
CA GLU A 28 1.00 -10.22 11.79
C GLU A 28 -0.14 -9.24 11.49
N SER A 29 0.14 -7.93 11.40
CA SER A 29 -0.77 -7.00 10.72
C SER A 29 -0.80 -7.29 9.22
N ARG A 30 -1.25 -8.49 8.82
CA ARG A 30 -1.84 -8.71 7.51
C ARG A 30 -3.16 -7.94 7.56
N GLY A 31 -3.11 -6.72 7.03
CA GLY A 31 -4.25 -5.83 6.95
C GLY A 31 -5.50 -6.58 6.50
N ILE A 32 -6.64 -6.17 7.06
CA ILE A 32 -7.98 -6.71 6.81
C ILE A 32 -8.28 -6.60 5.31
N GLY A 33 -7.89 -7.62 4.55
CA GLY A 33 -8.04 -7.69 3.10
C GLY A 33 -9.32 -8.43 2.74
N ALA A 34 -10.46 -7.75 2.78
CA ALA A 34 -11.71 -8.26 2.19
C ALA A 34 -12.80 -7.18 1.97
N LEU A 35 -12.42 -5.93 1.74
CA LEU A 35 -13.29 -4.99 1.04
C LEU A 35 -12.85 -5.07 -0.41
N GLY A 36 -13.72 -5.57 -1.29
CA GLY A 36 -13.43 -5.79 -2.70
C GLY A 36 -12.80 -4.54 -3.31
N LYS A 37 -11.47 -4.56 -3.46
CA LYS A 37 -10.78 -3.59 -4.28
C LYS A 37 -11.25 -3.86 -5.71
N LYS A 38 -12.07 -2.95 -6.25
CA LYS A 38 -12.14 -2.76 -7.70
C LYS A 38 -10.68 -2.74 -8.16
N GLY A 39 -10.28 -3.68 -9.02
CA GLY A 39 -8.88 -4.00 -9.24
C GLY A 39 -8.07 -2.73 -9.44
N GLU A 40 -7.20 -2.48 -8.47
CA GLU A 40 -6.35 -1.30 -8.52
C GLU A 40 -5.29 -1.60 -9.58
N PRO A 41 -5.01 -0.67 -10.50
CA PRO A 41 -3.98 -0.91 -11.49
C PRO A 41 -2.64 -1.14 -10.80
N ASP A 42 -1.89 -2.12 -11.27
CA ASP A 42 -0.51 -2.30 -10.85
C ASP A 42 0.37 -1.37 -11.69
N CYS A 43 1.22 -0.59 -11.04
CA CYS A 43 2.08 0.38 -11.72
C CYS A 43 3.55 -0.05 -11.62
N ASN A 44 4.14 -0.36 -12.75
CA ASN A 44 5.53 -0.78 -12.86
C ASN A 44 6.49 0.41 -12.93
N THR A 45 6.10 1.45 -13.67
CA THR A 45 6.93 2.64 -13.90
C THR A 45 6.13 3.93 -13.72
N VAL A 46 6.69 4.87 -12.95
CA VAL A 46 6.13 6.21 -12.74
C VAL A 46 7.06 7.30 -13.23
N VAL A 47 6.47 8.42 -13.67
CA VAL A 47 7.18 9.66 -13.99
C VAL A 47 6.61 10.82 -13.17
N GLY A 48 7.48 11.75 -12.80
CA GLY A 48 7.08 12.97 -12.10
C GLY A 48 6.82 14.09 -13.11
N LEU A 49 5.65 14.71 -13.04
CA LEU A 49 5.27 15.79 -13.95
C LEU A 49 6.16 17.03 -13.77
N LYS A 50 6.45 17.68 -14.88
CA LYS A 50 7.19 18.94 -15.02
C LYS A 50 6.23 20.03 -15.49
N SER A 51 6.72 21.28 -15.44
CA SER A 51 5.94 22.42 -15.90
C SER A 51 5.64 22.30 -17.39
N GLY A 52 4.35 22.36 -17.75
CA GLY A 52 3.88 22.25 -19.13
C GLY A 52 3.48 20.83 -19.57
N ASP A 53 3.66 19.82 -18.71
CA ASP A 53 3.19 18.47 -19.00
C ASP A 53 1.66 18.41 -19.03
N THR A 54 1.13 17.53 -19.87
CA THR A 54 -0.31 17.24 -20.01
C THR A 54 -0.51 15.73 -20.07
N CYS A 55 -1.68 15.23 -19.69
CA CYS A 55 -2.00 13.80 -19.83
C CYS A 55 -1.78 13.29 -21.26
N ASP A 56 -2.29 14.01 -22.26
CA ASP A 56 -2.12 13.67 -23.67
C ASP A 56 -0.65 13.67 -24.10
N GLY A 57 0.14 14.62 -23.59
CA GLY A 57 1.57 14.73 -23.88
C GLY A 57 2.34 13.52 -23.36
N ILE A 58 2.10 13.16 -22.10
CA ILE A 58 2.72 11.98 -21.46
C ILE A 58 2.24 10.69 -22.14
N ALA A 59 0.94 10.53 -22.39
CA ALA A 59 0.43 9.35 -23.07
C ALA A 59 1.10 9.17 -24.46
N LYS A 60 1.27 10.25 -25.24
CA LYS A 60 1.99 10.20 -26.52
C LYS A 60 3.47 9.90 -26.36
N GLU A 61 4.15 10.53 -25.41
CA GLU A 61 5.57 10.30 -25.14
C GLU A 61 5.87 8.83 -24.84
N PHE A 62 4.97 8.18 -24.09
CA PHE A 62 5.08 6.77 -23.72
C PHE A 62 4.34 5.80 -24.65
N ASN A 63 3.85 6.28 -25.80
CA ASN A 63 3.10 5.48 -26.79
C ASN A 63 1.89 4.72 -26.21
N LEU A 64 1.20 5.34 -25.25
CA LEU A 64 -0.01 4.80 -24.63
C LEU A 64 -1.25 5.29 -25.37
N THR A 65 -2.27 4.43 -25.47
CA THR A 65 -3.61 4.88 -25.85
C THR A 65 -4.22 5.67 -24.70
N GLN A 66 -5.08 6.65 -25.00
CA GLN A 66 -5.75 7.43 -23.96
C GLN A 66 -6.59 6.55 -23.02
N GLU A 67 -7.24 5.52 -23.59
CA GLU A 67 -8.02 4.54 -22.83
C GLU A 67 -7.14 3.80 -21.81
N PHE A 68 -5.98 3.30 -22.24
CA PHE A 68 -5.07 2.58 -21.35
C PHE A 68 -4.43 3.50 -20.31
N PHE A 69 -4.00 4.70 -20.71
CA PHE A 69 -3.47 5.72 -19.79
C PHE A 69 -4.46 6.02 -18.66
N ASN A 70 -5.74 6.26 -18.99
CA ASN A 70 -6.78 6.53 -18.01
C ASN A 70 -7.06 5.30 -17.12
N ALA A 71 -6.98 4.09 -17.69
CA ALA A 71 -7.23 2.86 -16.95
C ALA A 71 -6.15 2.58 -15.89
N ILE A 72 -4.88 2.88 -16.18
CA ILE A 72 -3.78 2.74 -15.20
C ILE A 72 -3.59 3.99 -14.31
N ASN A 73 -4.33 5.07 -14.56
CA ASN A 73 -4.32 6.30 -13.76
C ASN A 73 -5.74 6.75 -13.34
N PRO A 74 -6.57 5.89 -12.69
CA PRO A 74 -7.99 6.16 -12.45
C PRO A 74 -8.25 7.32 -11.47
N ASN A 75 -7.23 7.77 -10.75
CA ASN A 75 -7.32 8.85 -9.77
C ASN A 75 -6.71 10.17 -10.26
N VAL A 76 -6.26 10.23 -11.51
CA VAL A 76 -5.66 11.44 -12.10
C VAL A 76 -6.74 12.29 -12.75
N ASP A 77 -6.82 13.55 -12.30
CA ASP A 77 -7.60 14.60 -12.96
C ASP A 77 -6.69 15.39 -13.91
N CYS A 78 -6.92 15.24 -15.22
CA CYS A 78 -6.09 15.86 -16.25
C CYS A 78 -6.28 17.37 -16.37
N ASP A 79 -7.35 17.93 -15.79
CA ASP A 79 -7.60 19.38 -15.76
C ASP A 79 -6.95 20.06 -14.54
N ALA A 80 -6.43 19.27 -13.59
CA ALA A 80 -5.90 19.74 -12.31
C ALA A 80 -4.49 19.19 -11.99
N LEU A 81 -3.65 19.05 -13.02
CA LEU A 81 -2.27 18.56 -12.86
C LEU A 81 -1.36 19.56 -12.12
N PHE A 82 -0.40 19.02 -11.37
CA PHE A 82 0.63 19.82 -10.69
C PHE A 82 2.04 19.26 -10.87
N VAL A 83 3.05 20.14 -10.80
CA VAL A 83 4.46 19.75 -10.90
C VAL A 83 4.84 18.83 -9.73
N GLY A 84 5.51 17.72 -10.05
CA GLY A 84 5.89 16.68 -9.09
C GLY A 84 4.81 15.62 -8.84
N GLN A 85 3.65 15.72 -9.49
CA GLN A 85 2.66 14.64 -9.47
C GLN A 85 3.21 13.40 -10.15
N TRP A 86 3.04 12.22 -9.53
CA TRP A 86 3.45 10.95 -10.09
C TRP A 86 2.36 10.41 -11.03
N ILE A 87 2.76 10.04 -12.24
CA ILE A 87 1.90 9.45 -13.27
C ILE A 87 2.44 8.08 -13.65
N CYS A 88 1.56 7.09 -13.72
CA CYS A 88 1.90 5.75 -14.19
C CYS A 88 2.01 5.73 -15.72
N VAL A 89 3.13 5.20 -16.23
CA VAL A 89 3.40 5.12 -17.68
C VAL A 89 3.62 3.69 -18.17
N ASP A 90 3.71 2.73 -17.25
CA ASP A 90 3.75 1.30 -17.53
C ASP A 90 3.13 0.55 -16.35
N GLY A 91 2.23 -0.39 -16.63
CA GLY A 91 1.41 -1.05 -15.62
C GLY A 91 0.41 -2.03 -16.21
N THR A 92 -0.46 -2.57 -15.36
CA THR A 92 -1.56 -3.47 -15.76
C THR A 92 -2.86 -3.08 -15.06
N VAL A 93 -3.97 -3.31 -15.75
CA VAL A 93 -5.32 -3.15 -15.17
C VAL A 93 -5.75 -4.53 -14.67
N ASN A 94 -6.14 -4.62 -13.39
CA ASN A 94 -6.55 -5.87 -12.74
C ASN A 94 -8.05 -5.93 -12.46
#